data_AF-A0A919KA78-F1
#
_entry.id   AF-A0A919KA78-F1
#
_cell.length_a   1.000
_cell.length_b   1.000
_cell.length_c   1.000
_cell.angle_alpha   90.00
_cell.angle_beta   90.00
_cell.angle_gamma   90.00
#
_symmetry.space_group_name_H-M   'P 1'
#
loop_
_entity.id
_entity.type
_entity.pdbx_description
1 polymer ?
#
loop_
_entity_poly.entity_id
_entity_poly.type
_entity_poly.pdbx_seq_one_letter_code
_entity_poly.pdbx_strand_id
1 'polypeptide(L)'
;MPSPDVVPPRTKRREFVEEIFRLYRAAGSPPLREIEEWIRGNDELKGTASTETIRRILRGHVPPRWHTVEAIALAFFAMSDLQADEERYSENMGDSFSNMEALRRAWSEAIEEDPGAPDPRARRQAGNFDDEPPF
;
A
#
# COMPACT_ATOMS: atom_id res chain seq x y z
N MET A 1 -0.73 6.53 -9.07
CA MET A 1 -0.30 7.21 -7.83
C MET A 1 -1.40 8.19 -7.43
N PRO A 2 -1.83 8.22 -6.16
CA PRO A 2 -2.91 9.11 -5.71
C PRO A 2 -2.47 10.58 -5.63
N SER A 3 -3.42 11.49 -5.84
CA SER A 3 -3.22 12.94 -5.74
C SER A 3 -2.79 13.36 -4.33
N PRO A 4 -2.05 14.48 -4.19
CA PRO A 4 -1.63 15.01 -2.88
C PRO A 4 -2.81 15.34 -1.96
N ASP A 5 -3.98 15.66 -2.50
CA ASP A 5 -5.23 15.89 -1.73
C ASP A 5 -5.74 14.62 -1.02
N VAL A 6 -5.41 13.44 -1.56
CA VAL A 6 -5.82 12.13 -0.99
C VAL A 6 -4.76 11.63 -0.02
N VAL A 7 -3.50 11.71 -0.41
CA VAL A 7 -2.34 11.35 0.40
C VAL A 7 -1.38 12.54 0.44
N PRO A 8 -1.40 13.34 1.54
CA PRO A 8 -0.57 14.53 1.66
C PRO A 8 0.91 14.23 1.45
N PRO A 9 1.65 15.12 0.78
CA PRO A 9 3.08 14.96 0.61
C PRO A 9 3.78 14.96 1.98
N ARG A 10 4.94 14.29 2.07
CA ARG A 10 5.79 14.24 3.28
C ARG A 10 5.16 13.56 4.50
N THR A 11 4.15 12.71 4.30
CA THR A 11 3.58 11.83 5.34
C THR A 11 4.16 10.43 5.23
N LYS A 12 4.26 9.67 6.34
CA LYS A 12 4.70 8.27 6.31
C LYS A 12 3.79 7.41 5.44
N ARG A 13 2.49 7.72 5.44
CA ARG A 13 1.53 7.13 4.50
C ARG A 13 1.90 7.37 3.03
N ARG A 14 2.43 8.55 2.68
CA ARG A 14 2.86 8.85 1.32
C ARG A 14 4.04 7.99 0.91
N GLU A 15 5.03 7.86 1.79
CA GLU A 15 6.23 7.04 1.56
C GLU A 15 5.85 5.58 1.29
N PHE A 16 4.95 5.00 2.10
CA PHE A 16 4.42 3.65 1.87
C PHE A 16 3.74 3.50 0.50
N VAL A 17 2.88 4.44 0.14
CA VAL A 17 2.15 4.40 -1.13
C VAL A 17 3.10 4.53 -2.32
N GLU A 18 4.13 5.36 -2.20
CA GLU A 18 5.15 5.53 -3.23
C GLU A 18 5.94 4.23 -3.44
N GLU A 19 6.28 3.51 -2.37
CA GLU A 19 6.95 2.21 -2.45
C GLU A 19 6.07 1.16 -3.15
N ILE A 20 4.78 1.07 -2.78
CA ILE A 20 3.83 0.19 -3.47
C ILE A 20 3.70 0.55 -4.96
N PHE A 21 3.63 1.84 -5.30
CA PHE A 21 3.54 2.26 -6.70
C PHE A 21 4.80 1.99 -7.50
N ARG A 22 5.98 2.02 -6.86
CA ARG A 22 7.24 1.63 -7.51
C ARG A 22 7.17 0.17 -7.93
N LEU A 23 6.81 -0.73 -7.01
CA LEU A 23 6.69 -2.16 -7.30
C LEU A 23 5.60 -2.44 -8.35
N TYR A 24 4.44 -1.80 -8.21
CA TYR A 24 3.34 -1.93 -9.16
C TYR A 24 3.74 -1.51 -10.59
N ARG A 25 4.51 -0.43 -10.73
CA ARG A 25 5.03 0.01 -12.03
C ARG A 25 6.12 -0.93 -12.57
N ALA A 26 7.00 -1.42 -11.71
CA ALA A 26 8.03 -2.38 -12.11
C ALA A 26 7.41 -3.69 -12.63
N ALA A 27 6.27 -4.11 -12.09
CA ALA A 27 5.48 -5.24 -12.57
C ALA A 27 4.71 -4.96 -13.89
N GLY A 28 4.87 -3.78 -14.51
CA GLY A 28 4.15 -3.42 -15.73
C GLY A 28 2.71 -2.95 -15.51
N SER A 29 2.34 -2.58 -14.27
CA SER A 29 0.98 -2.16 -13.90
C SER A 29 -0.10 -3.20 -14.24
N PRO A 30 0.02 -4.44 -13.72
CA PRO A 30 -0.92 -5.52 -14.03
C PRO A 30 -2.34 -5.17 -13.56
N PRO A 31 -3.39 -5.71 -14.18
CA PRO A 31 -4.75 -5.51 -13.73
C PRO A 31 -4.96 -6.20 -12.37
N LEU A 32 -5.82 -5.59 -11.55
CA LEU A 32 -6.04 -6.00 -10.16
C LEU A 32 -6.50 -7.45 -10.01
N ARG A 33 -7.23 -7.94 -11.01
CA ARG A 33 -7.72 -9.31 -11.05
C ARG A 33 -6.58 -10.32 -11.21
N GLU A 34 -5.58 -10.02 -12.06
CA GLU A 34 -4.42 -10.90 -12.22
C GLU A 34 -3.59 -10.98 -10.93
N ILE A 35 -3.45 -9.87 -10.22
CA ILE A 35 -2.78 -9.83 -8.91
C ILE A 35 -3.55 -10.70 -7.89
N GLU A 36 -4.87 -10.54 -7.81
CA GLU A 36 -5.70 -11.37 -6.92
C GLU A 36 -5.64 -12.86 -7.28
N GLU A 37 -5.69 -13.20 -8.56
CA GLU A 37 -5.62 -14.59 -9.03
C GLU A 37 -4.27 -15.22 -8.70
N TRP A 38 -3.17 -14.48 -8.85
CA TRP A 38 -1.84 -14.94 -8.43
C TRP A 38 -1.76 -15.19 -6.93
N ILE A 39 -2.26 -14.25 -6.11
CA ILE A 39 -2.28 -14.38 -4.65
C ILE A 39 -3.13 -15.58 -4.22
N ARG A 40 -4.29 -15.76 -4.85
CA ARG A 40 -5.20 -16.88 -4.54
C ARG A 40 -4.60 -18.23 -4.94
N GLY A 41 -3.82 -18.28 -6.01
CA GLY A 41 -3.17 -19.50 -6.50
C GLY A 41 -1.90 -19.90 -5.75
N ASN A 42 -1.46 -19.13 -4.75
CA ASN A 42 -0.22 -19.37 -4.03
C ASN A 42 -0.48 -19.68 -2.54
N ASP A 43 -0.54 -20.97 -2.22
CA ASP A 43 -0.82 -21.48 -0.87
C ASP A 43 0.33 -21.22 0.15
N GLU A 44 1.51 -20.80 -0.30
CA GLU A 44 2.65 -20.50 0.57
C GLU A 44 2.53 -19.10 1.22
N LEU A 45 1.60 -18.28 0.75
CA LEU A 45 1.36 -16.93 1.27
C LEU A 45 0.69 -16.98 2.65
N LYS A 46 1.23 -16.19 3.58
CA LYS A 46 0.66 -16.01 4.94
C LYS A 46 -0.56 -15.10 4.97
N GLY A 47 -0.92 -14.49 3.85
CA GLY A 47 -1.98 -13.49 3.75
C GLY A 47 -2.69 -13.52 2.40
N THR A 48 -3.81 -12.81 2.32
CA THR A 48 -4.62 -12.71 1.11
C THR A 48 -4.99 -11.25 0.84
N ALA A 49 -5.31 -10.95 -0.41
CA ALA A 49 -5.83 -9.66 -0.84
C ALA A 49 -6.80 -9.82 -2.01
N SER A 50 -8.02 -9.31 -1.85
CA SER A 50 -9.00 -9.20 -2.95
C SER A 50 -8.71 -7.98 -3.82
N THR A 51 -9.27 -7.94 -5.03
CA THR A 51 -9.22 -6.78 -5.94
C THR A 51 -9.58 -5.46 -5.24
N GLU A 52 -10.59 -5.45 -4.36
CA GLU A 52 -10.96 -4.26 -3.59
C GLU A 52 -9.85 -3.80 -2.64
N THR A 53 -9.21 -4.73 -1.94
CA THR A 53 -8.10 -4.44 -1.02
C THR A 53 -6.93 -3.84 -1.78
N ILE A 54 -6.54 -4.46 -2.89
CA ILE A 54 -5.45 -3.97 -3.76
C ILE A 54 -5.78 -2.57 -4.26
N ARG A 55 -7.03 -2.35 -4.71
CA ARG A 55 -7.50 -1.04 -5.17
C ARG A 55 -7.43 0.03 -4.08
N ARG A 56 -7.80 -0.30 -2.85
CA ARG A 56 -7.74 0.64 -1.71
C ARG A 56 -6.30 1.02 -1.40
N ILE A 57 -5.39 0.04 -1.40
CA ILE A 57 -3.97 0.29 -1.14
C ILE A 57 -3.37 1.23 -2.20
N LEU A 58 -3.64 0.97 -3.47
CA LEU A 58 -3.25 1.87 -4.58
C LEU A 58 -3.92 3.25 -4.53
N ARG A 59 -4.93 3.44 -3.68
CA ARG A 59 -5.58 4.74 -3.43
C ARG A 59 -5.08 5.44 -2.16
N GLY A 60 -4.17 4.83 -1.43
CA GLY A 60 -3.59 5.41 -0.21
C GLY A 60 -4.03 4.77 1.09
N HIS A 61 -4.76 3.66 1.05
CA HIS A 61 -5.11 2.90 2.25
C HIS A 61 -3.92 2.08 2.75
N VAL A 62 -3.59 2.18 4.02
CA VAL A 62 -2.57 1.35 4.66
C VAL A 62 -3.26 0.17 5.34
N PRO A 63 -3.05 -1.08 4.89
CA PRO A 63 -3.72 -2.22 5.51
C PRO A 63 -3.10 -2.50 6.89
N PRO A 64 -3.90 -2.83 7.92
CA PRO A 64 -3.38 -3.02 9.28
C PRO A 64 -2.57 -4.31 9.46
N ARG A 65 -2.58 -5.21 8.48
CA ARG A 65 -1.87 -6.50 8.54
C ARG A 65 -0.73 -6.52 7.53
N TRP A 66 0.49 -6.73 8.03
CA TRP A 66 1.68 -6.91 7.19
C TRP A 66 1.50 -8.00 6.13
N HIS A 67 0.94 -9.16 6.50
CA HIS A 67 0.76 -10.27 5.57
C HIS A 67 -0.09 -9.94 4.33
N THR A 68 -0.99 -8.95 4.42
CA THR A 68 -1.73 -8.46 3.24
C THR A 68 -0.83 -7.64 2.31
N VAL A 69 0.06 -6.81 2.86
CA VAL A 69 1.06 -6.06 2.09
C VAL A 69 2.05 -7.01 1.43
N GLU A 70 2.58 -7.94 2.22
CA GLU A 70 3.55 -8.95 1.80
C GLU A 70 3.03 -9.81 0.65
N ALA A 71 1.79 -10.29 0.71
CA ALA A 71 1.18 -11.05 -0.39
C ALA A 71 1.13 -10.25 -1.71
N ILE A 72 0.79 -8.96 -1.64
CA ILE A 72 0.73 -8.07 -2.81
C ILE A 72 2.14 -7.77 -3.33
N ALA A 73 3.11 -7.54 -2.44
CA ALA A 73 4.48 -7.28 -2.82
C ALA A 73 5.11 -8.49 -3.52
N LEU A 74 4.90 -9.69 -2.99
CA LEU A 74 5.34 -10.95 -3.61
C LEU A 74 4.72 -11.15 -4.99
N ALA A 75 3.43 -10.80 -5.15
CA ALA A 75 2.80 -10.82 -6.47
C ALA A 75 3.48 -9.85 -7.45
N PHE A 76 3.85 -8.65 -7.00
CA PHE A 76 4.59 -7.70 -7.84
C PHE A 76 5.99 -8.19 -8.20
N PHE A 77 6.73 -8.75 -7.24
CA PHE A 77 8.05 -9.34 -7.52
C PHE A 77 7.94 -10.45 -8.55
N ALA A 78 6.97 -11.36 -8.42
CA ALA A 78 6.75 -12.44 -9.39
C ALA A 78 6.37 -11.96 -10.79
N MET A 79 5.78 -10.77 -10.90
CA MET A 79 5.39 -10.14 -12.17
C MET A 79 6.41 -9.12 -12.69
N SER A 80 7.53 -8.94 -12.00
CA SER A 80 8.58 -7.97 -12.33
C SER A 80 9.95 -8.64 -12.40
N ASP A 81 10.98 -7.90 -12.81
CA ASP A 81 12.37 -8.35 -12.75
C ASP A 81 13.00 -8.13 -11.35
N LEU A 82 12.31 -7.43 -10.45
CA LEU A 82 12.81 -7.12 -9.11
C LEU A 82 12.76 -8.34 -8.19
N GLN A 83 13.78 -8.49 -7.35
CA GLN A 83 13.79 -9.51 -6.30
C GLN A 83 13.49 -8.90 -4.92
N ALA A 84 12.81 -9.68 -4.07
CA ALA A 84 12.46 -9.25 -2.72
C ALA A 84 13.70 -8.94 -1.86
N ASP A 85 14.75 -9.75 -2.00
CA ASP A 85 16.02 -9.67 -1.28
C ASP A 85 17.06 -8.79 -2.00
N GLU A 86 16.72 -8.24 -3.17
CA GLU A 86 17.65 -7.36 -3.89
C GLU A 86 17.98 -6.13 -3.05
N GLU A 87 19.28 -5.95 -2.81
CA GLU A 87 19.81 -4.86 -2.02
C GLU A 87 19.60 -3.52 -2.72
N ARG A 88 19.06 -2.56 -1.97
CA ARG A 88 18.91 -1.19 -2.41
C ARG A 88 19.89 -0.29 -1.68
N TYR A 89 20.75 0.37 -2.46
CA TYR A 89 21.58 1.45 -1.93
C TYR A 89 20.70 2.58 -1.40
N SER A 90 20.74 2.79 -0.08
CA SER A 90 20.24 4.01 0.54
C SER A 90 21.21 5.15 0.26
N GLU A 91 20.68 6.35 0.04
CA GLU A 91 21.49 7.57 -0.07
C GLU A 91 22.22 7.90 1.25
N ASN A 92 21.79 7.28 2.35
CA ASN A 92 22.44 7.40 3.66
C ASN A 92 23.61 6.40 3.74
N MET A 93 24.85 6.90 3.71
CA MET A 93 26.07 6.08 3.72
C MET A 93 26.05 5.04 4.86
N GLY A 94 25.91 3.76 4.51
CA GLY A 94 26.12 2.62 5.41
C GLY A 94 24.90 1.77 5.74
N ASP A 95 23.72 2.11 5.21
CA ASP A 95 22.52 1.30 5.40
C ASP A 95 22.02 0.74 4.06
N SER A 96 22.04 -0.59 3.93
CA SER A 96 21.54 -1.32 2.78
C SER A 96 20.33 -2.11 3.25
N PHE A 97 19.18 -1.89 2.62
CA PHE A 97 17.96 -2.65 2.88
C PHE A 97 17.53 -3.36 1.62
N SER A 98 16.97 -4.57 1.76
CA SER A 98 16.29 -5.23 0.66
C SER A 98 15.02 -4.48 0.25
N ASN A 99 14.54 -4.71 -0.98
CA ASN A 99 13.26 -4.17 -1.46
C ASN A 99 12.10 -4.47 -0.48
N MET A 100 12.11 -5.65 0.14
CA MET A 100 11.08 -6.07 1.10
C MET A 100 11.21 -5.35 2.46
N GLU A 101 12.42 -5.15 2.96
CA GLU A 101 12.66 -4.41 4.20
C GLU A 101 12.28 -2.93 4.07
N ALA A 102 12.60 -2.31 2.92
CA ALA A 102 12.18 -0.94 2.63
C ALA A 102 10.65 -0.81 2.68
N LEU A 103 9.92 -1.73 2.05
CA LEU A 103 8.46 -1.75 2.10
C LEU A 103 7.92 -2.01 3.52
N ARG A 104 8.53 -2.93 4.26
CA ARG A 104 8.14 -3.25 5.63
C ARG A 104 8.30 -2.06 6.56
N ARG A 105 9.42 -1.36 6.44
CA ARG A 105 9.69 -0.14 7.21
C ARG A 105 8.68 0.95 6.88
N ALA A 106 8.45 1.23 5.60
CA ALA A 106 7.47 2.24 5.18
C ALA A 106 6.04 1.90 5.67
N TRP A 107 5.66 0.62 5.64
CA TRP A 107 4.39 0.15 6.20
C TRP A 107 4.30 0.36 7.71
N SER A 108 5.32 -0.05 8.47
CA SER A 108 5.35 0.12 9.92
C SER A 108 5.23 1.60 10.31
N GLU A 109 6.04 2.46 9.70
CA GLU A 109 6.00 3.91 9.96
C GLU A 109 4.63 4.52 9.59
N ALA A 110 3.99 4.05 8.52
CA ALA A 110 2.67 4.50 8.13
C ALA A 110 1.54 4.05 9.08
N ILE A 111 1.65 2.85 9.68
CA ILE A 111 0.72 2.37 10.70
C ILE A 111 0.92 3.12 12.02
N GLU A 112 2.15 3.46 12.39
CA GLU A 112 2.44 4.22 13.60
C GLU A 112 1.97 5.69 13.50
N GLU A 113 2.13 6.32 12.33
CA GLU A 113 1.65 7.68 12.07
C GLU A 113 0.11 7.78 12.15
N ASP A 114 -0.60 6.76 11.67
CA ASP A 114 -2.06 6.74 11.68
C ASP A 114 -2.62 5.30 11.78
N PRO A 115 -2.83 4.78 13.02
CA PRO A 115 -3.24 3.39 13.25
C PRO A 115 -4.70 3.11 12.83
N GLY A 116 -5.39 4.05 12.17
CA GLY A 116 -6.80 3.92 11.88
C GLY A 116 -7.35 4.80 10.76
N ALA A 117 -6.52 5.38 9.89
CA ALA A 117 -6.94 6.37 8.90
C ALA A 117 -8.14 5.84 8.12
N PRO A 118 -9.36 6.35 8.42
CA PRO A 118 -10.53 5.86 7.74
C PRO A 118 -10.39 6.24 6.26
N ASP A 119 -10.88 5.36 5.39
CA ASP A 119 -10.92 5.55 3.94
C ASP A 119 -11.20 7.04 3.64
N PRO A 120 -10.45 7.72 2.74
CA PRO A 120 -10.65 9.15 2.48
C PRO A 120 -12.09 9.50 2.01
N ARG A 121 -12.94 8.51 1.68
CA ARG A 121 -14.39 8.67 1.47
C ARG A 121 -15.22 8.72 2.75
N ALA A 122 -14.76 8.16 3.86
CA ALA A 122 -15.40 8.29 5.17
C ALA A 122 -15.32 9.74 5.68
N ARG A 123 -14.20 10.43 5.42
CA ARG A 123 -14.03 11.84 5.81
C ARG A 123 -14.95 12.80 5.04
N ARG A 124 -15.46 12.42 3.86
CA ARG A 124 -16.46 13.22 3.11
C ARG A 124 -17.91 13.03 3.57
N GLN A 125 -18.21 12.01 4.39
CA GLN A 125 -19.59 11.74 4.85
C GLN A 125 -19.89 12.29 6.25
N ALA A 126 -18.87 12.76 6.99
CA ALA A 126 -19.05 13.32 8.33
C ALA A 126 -19.42 14.83 8.35
N GLY A 127 -19.61 15.46 7.19
CA GLY A 127 -19.87 16.90 7.07
C GLY A 127 -21.29 17.31 6.69
N ASN A 128 -22.28 16.40 6.76
CA ASN A 128 -23.60 16.63 6.16
C ASN A 128 -24.82 16.34 7.08
N PHE A 129 -24.66 16.48 8.40
CA PHE A 129 -25.76 16.36 9.38
C PHE A 129 -26.02 17.66 10.14
N ASP A 130 -26.02 18.80 9.46
CA ASP A 130 -26.57 20.05 10.00
C ASP A 130 -27.44 20.69 8.91
N ASP A 131 -28.68 20.18 8.77
CA ASP A 131 -29.84 20.97 8.32
C ASP A 131 -31.10 20.11 8.58
N GLU A 132 -31.64 20.18 9.80
CA GLU A 132 -33.09 19.94 9.98
C GLU A 132 -33.65 21.11 10.81
N PRO A 133 -34.51 21.96 10.22
CA PRO A 133 -35.04 23.14 10.89
C PRO A 133 -36.06 22.79 11.98
N PRO A 134 -36.28 23.69 12.96
CA PRO A 134 -37.19 23.43 14.07
C PRO A 134 -38.64 23.48 13.60
N PHE A 135 -39.44 22.50 14.04
CA PHE A 135 -40.90 22.59 14.10
C PHE A 135 -41.37 22.44 15.54
#